data_AF-A0A953MU98-F1
#
_entry.id   AF-A0A953MU98-F1
#
_cell.length_a   1.000
_cell.length_b   1.000
_cell.length_c   1.000
_cell.angle_alpha   90.00
_cell.angle_beta   90.00
_cell.angle_gamma   90.00
#
_symmetry.space_group_name_H-M   'P 1'
#
loop_
_entity.id
_entity.type
_entity.pdbx_description
1 polymer ?
#
loop_
_entity_poly.entity_id
_entity_poly.type
_entity_poly.pdbx_seq_one_letter_code
_entity_poly.pdbx_strand_id
1 'polypeptide(L)'
;MSSINHKKAYILGLLVGGGKIDKDVFVIDLPFKKWGMEPSRMNIIATDILTKICQCFNSTYKFNVTYEISSNKWLIKPMPDSNIEELKKDLDDLHLPTSGFLLAKADLTFAKIELKGISIESFLSGIFDARASLALSHRRFTNDAPVVSIEIPGSTKNFKFVVQLCSWLTDLGSTTDQILYNHPNQHAASDPNYCGWKKGFKIRFLVRSFLARHSFALQSKSIDITKIEESQKKDEQIPCNLRKLRKPSPVTIHTDQNSNDLPTEVRNKIFFHYHHFCAVIGCSHAPIEEIKKLVDHKESFISFYPRLSKGNKELLYNQIKMIKETDFPEMEINIQKSIVKNILKNEQLNDFLGIEQGIAYLFAAKLKGKRHTGNMKDIIDKCMDDEVDIISIGKNFESPLVFTNNSNNRAFI
;
A
#
# COMPACT_ATOMS: atom_id res chain seq x y z
N MET A 1 5.80 0.19 -38.25
CA MET A 1 5.72 0.83 -36.93
C MET A 1 6.83 1.87 -36.83
N SER A 2 6.51 3.11 -36.43
CA SER A 2 7.55 4.10 -36.12
C SER A 2 8.17 3.68 -34.78
N SER A 3 9.48 3.52 -34.71
CA SER A 3 10.17 3.14 -33.48
C SER A 3 9.90 4.17 -32.37
N ILE A 4 9.30 3.73 -31.25
CA ILE A 4 9.10 4.56 -30.05
C ILE A 4 10.47 4.87 -29.43
N ASN A 5 10.95 6.10 -29.66
CA ASN A 5 12.20 6.58 -29.08
C ASN A 5 12.05 6.89 -27.59
N HIS A 6 13.18 7.14 -26.93
CA HIS A 6 13.23 7.37 -25.49
C HIS A 6 12.37 8.56 -24.99
N LYS A 7 12.22 9.62 -25.78
CA LYS A 7 11.38 10.78 -25.42
C LYS A 7 9.90 10.44 -25.48
N LYS A 8 9.46 9.76 -26.55
CA LYS A 8 8.09 9.21 -26.66
C LYS A 8 7.84 8.25 -25.49
N ALA A 9 8.75 7.31 -25.25
CA ALA A 9 8.66 6.35 -24.16
C ALA A 9 8.47 7.03 -22.79
N TYR A 10 9.24 8.08 -22.48
CA TYR A 10 9.08 8.85 -21.24
C TYR A 10 7.69 9.47 -21.10
N ILE A 11 7.17 10.10 -22.16
CA ILE A 11 5.83 10.70 -22.17
C ILE A 11 4.74 9.63 -21.96
N LEU A 12 4.85 8.49 -22.66
CA LEU A 12 3.92 7.37 -22.50
C LEU A 12 3.97 6.82 -21.08
N GLY A 13 5.16 6.74 -20.47
CA GLY A 13 5.35 6.36 -19.07
C GLY A 13 4.66 7.32 -18.09
N LEU A 14 4.80 8.64 -18.30
CA LEU A 14 4.10 9.65 -17.52
C LEU A 14 2.57 9.52 -17.63
N LEU A 15 2.06 9.24 -18.83
CA LEU A 15 0.62 9.04 -19.07
C LEU A 15 0.10 7.74 -18.44
N VAL A 16 0.82 6.63 -18.58
CA VAL A 16 0.46 5.38 -17.92
C VAL A 16 0.46 5.56 -16.40
N GLY A 17 1.47 6.25 -15.87
CA GLY A 17 1.58 6.58 -14.47
C GLY A 17 0.43 7.48 -14.01
N GLY A 18 0.37 8.71 -14.50
CA GLY A 18 -0.46 9.81 -13.97
C GLY A 18 -1.63 10.25 -14.83
N GLY A 19 -1.76 9.72 -16.04
CA GLY A 19 -2.60 10.25 -17.11
C GLY A 19 -4.07 9.84 -17.05
N LYS A 20 -4.94 10.79 -17.37
CA LYS A 20 -6.32 10.57 -17.80
C LYS A 20 -6.51 11.19 -19.18
N ILE A 21 -7.09 10.45 -20.11
CA ILE A 21 -7.45 10.94 -21.45
C ILE A 21 -8.97 11.00 -21.56
N ASP A 22 -9.50 12.12 -22.03
CA ASP A 22 -10.91 12.32 -22.32
C ASP A 22 -11.05 13.03 -23.67
N LYS A 23 -11.58 12.31 -24.66
CA LYS A 23 -11.62 12.73 -26.07
C LYS A 23 -10.24 13.23 -26.52
N ASP A 24 -10.09 14.53 -26.76
CA ASP A 24 -8.92 15.14 -27.39
C ASP A 24 -8.03 15.89 -26.38
N VAL A 25 -8.29 15.70 -25.09
CA VAL A 25 -7.51 16.32 -24.01
C VAL A 25 -7.01 15.25 -23.06
N PHE A 26 -5.82 15.46 -22.50
CA PHE A 26 -5.30 14.67 -21.39
C PHE A 26 -4.95 15.53 -20.20
N VAL A 27 -4.90 14.89 -19.03
CA VAL A 27 -4.35 15.48 -17.80
C VAL A 27 -3.40 14.47 -17.18
N ILE A 28 -2.18 14.89 -16.84
CA ILE A 28 -1.23 14.07 -16.07
C ILE A 28 -1.15 14.64 -14.65
N ASP A 29 -1.53 13.84 -13.66
CA ASP A 29 -1.39 14.16 -12.23
C ASP A 29 0.02 13.77 -11.75
N LEU A 30 0.84 14.78 -11.43
CA LEU A 30 2.06 14.59 -10.66
C LEU A 30 1.71 14.75 -9.16
N PRO A 31 1.70 13.66 -8.38
CA PRO A 31 1.12 13.64 -7.04
C PRO A 31 2.11 14.16 -5.99
N PHE A 32 2.67 15.34 -6.22
CA PHE A 32 3.63 15.95 -5.32
C PHE A 32 3.04 16.35 -3.96
N LYS A 33 1.71 16.31 -3.77
CA LYS A 33 1.00 16.55 -2.50
C LYS A 33 1.60 17.76 -1.75
N LYS A 34 1.64 17.74 -0.41
CA LYS A 34 2.26 18.81 0.39
C LYS A 34 3.77 18.97 0.14
N TRP A 35 4.45 17.90 -0.29
CA TRP A 35 5.90 17.90 -0.54
C TRP A 35 6.28 18.84 -1.68
N GLY A 36 5.56 18.84 -2.80
CA GLY A 36 5.83 19.76 -3.92
C GLY A 36 5.18 21.13 -3.77
N MET A 37 4.67 21.47 -2.58
CA MET A 37 4.13 22.79 -2.27
C MET A 37 5.12 23.62 -1.42
N GLU A 38 6.30 23.08 -1.08
CA GLU A 38 7.36 23.89 -0.46
C GLU A 38 7.95 24.85 -1.51
N PRO A 39 8.02 26.17 -1.23
CA PRO A 39 8.39 27.17 -2.24
C PRO A 39 9.71 26.89 -2.97
N SER A 40 10.73 26.41 -2.26
CA SER A 40 12.03 26.03 -2.84
C SER A 40 11.92 24.91 -3.87
N ARG A 41 10.95 23.99 -3.69
CA ARG A 41 10.69 22.87 -4.60
C ARG A 41 9.77 23.26 -5.74
N MET A 42 8.78 24.10 -5.48
CA MET A 42 7.82 24.55 -6.50
C MET A 42 8.53 25.13 -7.72
N ASN A 43 9.55 25.96 -7.51
CA ASN A 43 10.33 26.55 -8.62
C ASN A 43 11.07 25.50 -9.44
N ILE A 44 11.67 24.49 -8.77
CA ILE A 44 12.37 23.38 -9.45
C ILE A 44 11.38 22.53 -10.25
N ILE A 45 10.22 22.21 -9.66
CA ILE A 45 9.17 21.42 -10.31
C ILE A 45 8.61 22.17 -11.54
N ALA A 46 8.27 23.46 -11.39
CA ALA A 46 7.80 24.28 -12.50
C ALA A 46 8.84 24.35 -13.63
N THR A 47 10.11 24.52 -13.28
CA THR A 47 11.22 24.53 -14.25
C THR A 47 11.34 23.17 -14.95
N ASP A 48 11.31 22.05 -14.22
CA ASP A 48 11.35 20.70 -14.79
C ASP A 48 10.19 20.49 -15.79
N ILE A 49 8.98 20.97 -15.47
CA ILE A 49 7.81 20.83 -16.35
C ILE A 49 7.97 21.71 -17.60
N LEU A 50 8.23 23.01 -17.43
CA LEU A 50 8.29 23.98 -18.53
C LEU A 50 9.49 23.77 -19.45
N THR A 51 10.59 23.24 -18.94
CA THR A 51 11.78 22.96 -19.75
C THR A 51 11.76 21.53 -20.25
N LYS A 52 11.87 20.52 -19.38
CA LYS A 52 12.06 19.13 -19.83
C LYS A 52 10.79 18.52 -20.42
N ILE A 53 9.68 18.55 -19.67
CA ILE A 53 8.45 17.89 -20.12
C ILE A 53 7.89 18.59 -21.36
N CYS A 54 7.79 19.92 -21.33
CA CYS A 54 7.30 20.69 -22.47
C CYS A 54 8.17 20.51 -23.71
N GLN A 55 9.51 20.56 -23.60
CA GLN A 55 10.41 20.29 -24.73
C GLN A 55 10.27 18.85 -25.25
N CYS A 56 10.03 17.87 -24.36
CA CYS A 56 9.75 16.50 -24.81
C CYS A 56 8.50 16.46 -25.68
N PHE A 57 7.35 16.96 -25.19
CA PHE A 57 6.11 17.01 -25.96
C PHE A 57 6.26 17.77 -27.29
N ASN A 58 6.90 18.95 -27.25
CA ASN A 58 7.08 19.76 -28.45
C ASN A 58 7.95 19.05 -29.50
N SER A 59 9.09 18.48 -29.06
CA SER A 59 10.01 17.84 -30.00
C SER A 59 9.45 16.56 -30.61
N THR A 60 8.63 15.80 -29.87
CA THR A 60 8.08 14.51 -30.34
C THR A 60 6.71 14.63 -31.01
N TYR A 61 5.78 15.39 -30.45
CA TYR A 61 4.37 15.46 -30.88
C TYR A 61 3.96 16.83 -31.43
N LYS A 62 4.89 17.77 -31.54
CA LYS A 62 4.68 19.10 -32.15
C LYS A 62 3.62 19.96 -31.48
N PHE A 63 3.35 19.73 -30.19
CA PHE A 63 2.52 20.60 -29.36
C PHE A 63 3.16 20.86 -27.99
N ASN A 64 2.76 21.96 -27.36
CA ASN A 64 3.23 22.33 -26.02
C ASN A 64 2.25 21.89 -24.94
N VAL A 65 2.76 21.70 -23.73
CA VAL A 65 1.96 21.49 -22.53
C VAL A 65 2.14 22.65 -21.56
N THR A 66 1.14 22.86 -20.72
CA THR A 66 1.18 23.78 -19.57
C THR A 66 0.90 23.00 -18.29
N TYR A 67 1.00 23.68 -17.14
CA TYR A 67 0.60 23.09 -15.86
C TYR A 67 -0.34 23.99 -15.07
N GLU A 68 -1.15 23.37 -14.22
CA GLU A 68 -1.98 24.01 -13.22
C GLU A 68 -1.74 23.36 -11.86
N ILE A 69 -1.87 24.15 -10.80
CA ILE A 69 -1.83 23.63 -9.42
C ILE A 69 -3.25 23.63 -8.88
N SER A 70 -3.78 22.44 -8.60
CA SER A 70 -5.14 22.28 -8.04
C SER A 70 -5.14 21.26 -6.92
N SER A 71 -5.72 21.61 -5.77
CA SER A 71 -5.81 20.73 -4.59
C SER A 71 -4.48 20.08 -4.16
N ASN A 72 -3.36 20.84 -4.18
CA ASN A 72 -2.00 20.36 -3.91
C ASN A 72 -1.49 19.29 -4.89
N LYS A 73 -1.98 19.32 -6.13
CA LYS A 73 -1.53 18.48 -7.24
C LYS A 73 -1.07 19.34 -8.39
N TRP A 74 -0.05 18.87 -9.09
CA TRP A 74 0.47 19.49 -10.28
C TRP A 74 -0.10 18.75 -11.48
N LEU A 75 -0.91 19.45 -12.27
CA LEU A 75 -1.65 18.89 -13.39
C LEU A 75 -1.03 19.39 -14.69
N ILE A 76 -0.48 18.50 -15.50
CA ILE A 76 0.03 18.84 -16.84
C ILE A 76 -1.08 18.63 -17.85
N LYS A 77 -1.28 19.60 -18.74
CA LYS A 77 -2.32 19.59 -19.78
C LYS A 77 -1.75 20.06 -21.13
N PRO A 78 -2.27 19.58 -22.26
CA PRO A 78 -1.95 20.17 -23.55
C PRO A 78 -2.43 21.63 -23.62
N MET A 79 -1.74 22.45 -24.40
CA MET A 79 -2.24 23.79 -24.77
C MET A 79 -3.53 23.66 -25.60
N PRO A 80 -4.38 24.71 -25.64
CA PRO A 80 -5.54 24.74 -26.55
C PRO A 80 -5.15 24.35 -27.98
N ASP A 81 -6.06 23.66 -28.67
CA ASP A 81 -5.90 23.21 -30.08
C ASP A 81 -4.77 22.20 -30.34
N SER A 82 -4.17 21.62 -29.31
CA SER A 82 -3.17 20.55 -29.48
C SER A 82 -3.81 19.29 -30.07
N ASN A 83 -3.22 18.74 -31.12
CA ASN A 83 -3.61 17.44 -31.68
C ASN A 83 -2.89 16.29 -30.96
N ILE A 84 -3.64 15.47 -30.22
CA ILE A 84 -3.08 14.34 -29.45
C ILE A 84 -3.24 12.98 -30.14
N GLU A 85 -3.65 12.93 -31.41
CA GLU A 85 -3.91 11.66 -32.11
C GLU A 85 -2.66 10.81 -32.30
N GLU A 86 -1.51 11.42 -32.61
CA GLU A 86 -0.24 10.67 -32.70
C GLU A 86 0.15 10.06 -31.33
N LEU A 87 -0.10 10.79 -30.25
CA LEU A 87 0.14 10.29 -28.89
C LEU A 87 -0.76 9.10 -28.56
N LYS A 88 -2.06 9.16 -28.91
CA LYS A 88 -2.99 8.04 -28.76
C LYS A 88 -2.57 6.84 -29.60
N LYS A 89 -2.09 7.08 -30.83
CA LYS A 89 -1.57 6.03 -31.70
C LYS A 89 -0.36 5.33 -31.10
N ASP A 90 0.60 6.08 -30.54
CA ASP A 90 1.76 5.47 -29.87
C ASP A 90 1.36 4.68 -28.60
N LEU A 91 0.31 5.10 -27.88
CA LEU A 91 -0.27 4.30 -26.78
C LEU A 91 -0.87 3.00 -27.30
N ASP A 92 -1.68 3.08 -28.36
CA ASP A 92 -2.32 1.92 -29.00
C ASP A 92 -1.30 0.95 -29.60
N ASP A 93 -0.23 1.47 -30.22
CA ASP A 93 0.91 0.69 -30.74
C ASP A 93 1.61 -0.10 -29.63
N LEU A 94 1.53 0.33 -28.35
CA LEU A 94 2.02 -0.41 -27.18
C LEU A 94 0.93 -1.22 -26.45
N HIS A 95 -0.27 -1.29 -27.01
CA HIS A 95 -1.48 -1.86 -26.40
C HIS A 95 -1.84 -1.24 -25.04
N LEU A 96 -1.52 0.05 -24.86
CA LEU A 96 -1.85 0.82 -23.68
C LEU A 96 -3.20 1.54 -23.86
N PRO A 97 -3.96 1.81 -22.78
CA PRO A 97 -5.25 2.47 -22.89
C PRO A 97 -5.14 3.88 -23.48
N THR A 98 -6.06 4.22 -24.39
CA THR A 98 -6.13 5.53 -25.06
C THR A 98 -7.22 6.45 -24.49
N SER A 99 -7.96 6.00 -23.47
CA SER A 99 -9.06 6.75 -22.86
C SER A 99 -9.27 6.40 -21.38
N GLY A 100 -9.92 7.31 -20.65
CA GLY A 100 -10.18 7.18 -19.22
C GLY A 100 -8.91 7.35 -18.39
N PHE A 101 -8.91 6.81 -17.17
CA PHE A 101 -7.74 6.80 -16.31
C PHE A 101 -6.85 5.61 -16.67
N LEU A 102 -5.71 5.87 -17.32
CA LEU A 102 -4.91 4.86 -18.01
C LEU A 102 -4.46 3.74 -17.08
N LEU A 103 -3.97 4.10 -15.90
CA LEU A 103 -3.49 3.15 -14.89
C LEU A 103 -4.54 2.10 -14.48
N ALA A 104 -5.83 2.41 -14.58
CA ALA A 104 -6.90 1.47 -14.23
C ALA A 104 -7.02 0.29 -15.22
N LYS A 105 -6.56 0.46 -16.47
CA LYS A 105 -6.66 -0.54 -17.53
C LYS A 105 -5.31 -0.93 -18.14
N ALA A 106 -4.22 -0.26 -17.75
CA ALA A 106 -2.90 -0.50 -18.31
C ALA A 106 -2.44 -1.95 -18.11
N ASP A 107 -1.97 -2.56 -19.20
CA ASP A 107 -1.32 -3.86 -19.24
C ASP A 107 0.08 -3.66 -19.83
N LEU A 108 1.11 -4.00 -19.04
CA LEU A 108 2.50 -3.76 -19.44
C LEU A 108 3.13 -4.91 -20.24
N THR A 109 2.38 -5.97 -20.55
CA THR A 109 2.92 -7.17 -21.22
C THR A 109 3.57 -6.81 -22.55
N PHE A 110 2.84 -6.08 -23.40
CA PHE A 110 3.32 -5.77 -24.75
C PHE A 110 4.41 -4.69 -24.73
N ALA A 111 4.22 -3.62 -23.95
CA ALA A 111 5.22 -2.57 -23.77
C ALA A 111 6.59 -3.11 -23.30
N LYS A 112 6.59 -4.12 -22.42
CA LYS A 112 7.81 -4.81 -21.96
C LYS A 112 8.52 -5.59 -23.07
N ILE A 113 7.78 -6.13 -24.02
CA ILE A 113 8.33 -6.88 -25.17
C ILE A 113 8.90 -5.92 -26.21
N GLU A 114 8.18 -4.85 -26.52
CA GLU A 114 8.54 -3.93 -27.62
C GLU A 114 9.62 -2.93 -27.26
N LEU A 115 9.57 -2.35 -26.05
CA LEU A 115 10.55 -1.33 -25.67
C LEU A 115 11.94 -1.97 -25.45
N LYS A 116 12.99 -1.31 -25.97
CA LYS A 116 14.39 -1.76 -25.89
C LYS A 116 15.33 -0.65 -25.42
N GLY A 117 16.44 -1.05 -24.80
CA GLY A 117 17.52 -0.15 -24.40
C GLY A 117 17.02 1.04 -23.57
N ILE A 118 17.49 2.24 -23.92
CA ILE A 118 17.17 3.48 -23.21
C ILE A 118 15.67 3.84 -23.18
N SER A 119 14.87 3.32 -24.13
CA SER A 119 13.41 3.53 -24.12
C SER A 119 12.73 2.83 -22.94
N ILE A 120 13.28 1.70 -22.44
CA ILE A 120 12.77 1.02 -21.24
C ILE A 120 12.94 1.94 -20.02
N GLU A 121 14.17 2.40 -19.77
CA GLU A 121 14.47 3.27 -18.62
C GLU A 121 13.70 4.58 -18.68
N SER A 122 13.49 5.13 -19.88
CA SER A 122 12.72 6.36 -20.06
C SER A 122 11.23 6.14 -19.76
N PHE A 123 10.64 5.06 -20.24
CA PHE A 123 9.24 4.70 -19.93
C PHE A 123 9.03 4.49 -18.43
N LEU A 124 9.92 3.74 -17.79
CA LEU A 124 9.85 3.49 -16.34
C LEU A 124 10.07 4.79 -15.53
N SER A 125 11.02 5.64 -15.93
CA SER A 125 11.24 6.95 -15.31
C SER A 125 9.98 7.81 -15.34
N GLY A 126 9.23 7.81 -16.46
CA GLY A 126 7.94 8.49 -16.56
C GLY A 126 6.91 7.97 -15.55
N ILE A 127 6.81 6.65 -15.37
CA ILE A 127 5.95 6.05 -14.34
C ILE A 127 6.42 6.48 -12.94
N PHE A 128 7.72 6.46 -12.66
CA PHE A 128 8.27 6.84 -11.36
C PHE A 128 8.04 8.31 -11.05
N ASP A 129 8.20 9.20 -12.02
CA ASP A 129 7.93 10.62 -11.86
C ASP A 129 6.44 10.89 -11.58
N ALA A 130 5.54 10.09 -12.12
CA ALA A 130 4.11 10.18 -11.83
C ALA A 130 3.67 9.43 -10.55
N ARG A 131 4.41 8.43 -10.04
CA ARG A 131 3.89 7.53 -8.98
C ARG A 131 4.82 7.24 -7.80
N ALA A 132 6.13 7.41 -7.95
CA ALA A 132 7.05 7.25 -6.84
C ALA A 132 6.94 8.41 -5.87
N SER A 133 6.91 8.09 -4.58
CA SER A 133 6.89 9.05 -3.49
C SER A 133 8.11 8.86 -2.59
N LEU A 134 8.79 9.97 -2.33
CA LEU A 134 9.99 10.06 -1.51
C LEU A 134 9.65 10.88 -0.26
N ALA A 135 9.85 10.30 0.91
CA ALA A 135 9.72 11.03 2.18
C ALA A 135 10.60 10.35 3.23
N LEU A 136 11.17 11.12 4.16
CA LEU A 136 11.95 10.57 5.29
C LEU A 136 11.12 9.61 6.17
N SER A 137 9.79 9.76 6.16
CA SER A 137 8.89 8.85 6.85
C SER A 137 8.71 7.50 6.13
N HIS A 138 9.05 7.43 4.84
CA HIS A 138 9.01 6.20 4.06
C HIS A 138 10.24 5.37 4.37
N ARG A 139 10.04 4.36 5.23
CA ARG A 139 11.13 3.50 5.69
C ARG A 139 10.64 2.10 6.03
N ARG A 140 11.54 1.13 5.94
CA ARG A 140 11.33 -0.24 6.43
C ARG A 140 11.72 -0.32 7.90
N PHE A 141 10.74 -0.18 8.78
CA PHE A 141 10.84 -0.26 10.25
C PHE A 141 11.69 0.85 10.91
N THR A 142 12.92 1.09 10.45
CA THR A 142 13.89 2.03 11.04
C THR A 142 14.33 3.09 10.03
N ASN A 143 14.89 4.21 10.51
CA ASN A 143 15.36 5.31 9.64
C ASN A 143 16.54 4.89 8.76
N ASP A 144 17.28 3.84 9.14
CA ASP A 144 18.42 3.30 8.39
C ASP A 144 18.03 2.54 7.11
N ALA A 145 16.73 2.39 6.84
CA ALA A 145 16.19 1.68 5.68
C ALA A 145 15.16 2.53 4.93
N PRO A 146 15.55 3.71 4.39
CA PRO A 146 14.65 4.53 3.59
C PRO A 146 14.18 3.78 2.34
N VAL A 147 12.94 4.05 1.91
CA VAL A 147 12.36 3.40 0.73
C VAL A 147 11.81 4.39 -0.28
N VAL A 148 11.96 4.05 -1.56
CA VAL A 148 11.13 4.58 -2.65
C VAL A 148 9.82 3.80 -2.65
N SER A 149 8.69 4.51 -2.58
CA SER A 149 7.36 3.89 -2.60
C SER A 149 6.60 4.31 -3.85
N ILE A 150 6.39 3.40 -4.78
CA ILE A 150 5.50 3.59 -5.93
C ILE A 150 4.06 3.40 -5.44
N GLU A 151 3.24 4.45 -5.44
CA GLU A 151 1.87 4.42 -4.93
C GLU A 151 0.85 4.37 -6.06
N ILE A 152 -0.01 3.33 -6.09
CA ILE A 152 -1.07 3.17 -7.09
C ILE A 152 -2.44 3.29 -6.38
N PRO A 153 -3.37 4.13 -6.84
CA PRO A 153 -4.67 4.28 -6.20
C PRO A 153 -5.48 2.98 -6.17
N GLY A 154 -6.13 2.68 -5.05
CA GLY A 154 -6.96 1.47 -4.90
C GLY A 154 -8.16 1.43 -5.84
N SER A 155 -8.66 2.59 -6.25
CA SER A 155 -9.74 2.74 -7.24
C SER A 155 -9.40 2.17 -8.62
N THR A 156 -8.11 1.97 -8.94
CA THR A 156 -7.70 1.33 -10.19
C THR A 156 -8.11 -0.12 -10.26
N LYS A 157 -8.17 -0.82 -9.11
CA LYS A 157 -8.36 -2.28 -9.00
C LYS A 157 -7.36 -3.09 -9.86
N ASN A 158 -6.28 -2.49 -10.34
CA ASN A 158 -5.38 -3.09 -11.33
C ASN A 158 -4.23 -3.85 -10.64
N PHE A 159 -4.55 -5.01 -10.07
CA PHE A 159 -3.57 -5.91 -9.44
C PHE A 159 -2.53 -6.42 -10.44
N LYS A 160 -2.93 -6.61 -11.71
CA LYS A 160 -2.07 -7.07 -12.79
C LYS A 160 -0.93 -6.09 -13.05
N PHE A 161 -1.23 -4.79 -13.17
CA PHE A 161 -0.23 -3.75 -13.34
C PHE A 161 0.82 -3.76 -12.23
N VAL A 162 0.41 -3.95 -10.96
CA VAL A 162 1.33 -4.02 -9.81
C VAL A 162 2.33 -5.17 -9.99
N VAL A 163 1.84 -6.35 -10.39
CA VAL A 163 2.68 -7.53 -10.63
C VAL A 163 3.58 -7.35 -11.84
N GLN A 164 3.06 -6.84 -12.95
CA GLN A 164 3.83 -6.64 -14.17
C GLN A 164 4.93 -5.60 -13.98
N LEU A 165 4.63 -4.47 -13.34
CA LEU A 165 5.62 -3.45 -13.03
C LEU A 165 6.69 -4.02 -12.11
N CYS A 166 6.30 -4.66 -11.01
CA CYS A 166 7.25 -5.28 -10.08
C CYS A 166 8.14 -6.33 -10.77
N SER A 167 7.57 -7.23 -11.56
CA SER A 167 8.31 -8.27 -12.28
C SER A 167 9.27 -7.66 -13.31
N TRP A 168 8.85 -6.63 -14.03
CA TRP A 168 9.71 -5.95 -14.99
C TRP A 168 10.91 -5.30 -14.30
N LEU A 169 10.71 -4.65 -13.15
CA LEU A 169 11.81 -4.09 -12.36
C LEU A 169 12.74 -5.17 -11.82
N THR A 170 12.21 -6.32 -11.40
CA THR A 170 13.02 -7.48 -11.00
C THR A 170 13.86 -8.02 -12.15
N ASP A 171 13.31 -8.10 -13.37
CA ASP A 171 14.08 -8.53 -14.56
C ASP A 171 15.22 -7.57 -14.91
N LEU A 172 15.06 -6.28 -14.58
CA LEU A 172 16.10 -5.26 -14.71
C LEU A 172 17.09 -5.24 -13.53
N GLY A 173 16.93 -6.14 -12.57
CA GLY A 173 17.86 -6.35 -11.46
C GLY A 173 17.54 -5.60 -10.17
N SER A 174 16.36 -4.99 -10.03
CA SER A 174 15.93 -4.39 -8.76
C SER A 174 15.34 -5.41 -7.80
N THR A 175 15.61 -5.23 -6.51
CA THR A 175 15.03 -6.08 -5.46
C THR A 175 13.90 -5.37 -4.74
N THR A 176 12.67 -5.87 -4.92
CA THR A 176 11.50 -5.35 -4.21
C THR A 176 11.57 -5.67 -2.72
N ASP A 177 11.43 -4.65 -1.90
CA ASP A 177 11.42 -4.78 -0.45
C ASP A 177 10.07 -5.27 0.06
N GLN A 178 8.99 -4.60 -0.35
CA GLN A 178 7.63 -4.94 0.11
C GLN A 178 6.60 -4.56 -0.96
N ILE A 179 5.56 -5.38 -1.09
CA ILE A 179 4.34 -5.02 -1.81
C ILE A 179 3.17 -4.97 -0.83
N LEU A 180 2.42 -3.87 -0.87
CA LEU A 180 1.13 -3.75 -0.22
C LEU A 180 0.06 -3.76 -1.31
N TYR A 181 -0.78 -4.79 -1.32
CA TYR A 181 -1.94 -4.88 -2.19
C TYR A 181 -3.17 -4.28 -1.51
N ASN A 182 -4.03 -3.67 -2.32
CA ASN A 182 -5.29 -3.09 -1.88
C ASN A 182 -6.32 -4.20 -1.57
N HIS A 183 -6.10 -4.92 -0.47
CA HIS A 183 -6.89 -6.08 -0.08
C HIS A 183 -7.09 -6.12 1.46
N PRO A 184 -8.28 -6.52 1.97
CA PRO A 184 -8.55 -6.55 3.41
C PRO A 184 -7.54 -7.42 4.19
N ASN A 185 -7.13 -8.58 3.67
CA ASN A 185 -6.14 -9.41 4.38
C ASN A 185 -4.78 -8.74 4.62
N GLN A 186 -4.39 -7.70 3.86
CA GLN A 186 -3.16 -6.94 4.15
C GLN A 186 -3.40 -5.68 4.98
N HIS A 187 -4.55 -5.03 4.83
CA HIS A 187 -4.81 -3.74 5.46
C HIS A 187 -5.68 -3.81 6.73
N ALA A 188 -6.29 -4.97 6.98
CA ALA A 188 -7.27 -5.25 8.02
C ALA A 188 -7.11 -6.67 8.61
N ALA A 189 -5.89 -7.23 8.59
CA ALA A 189 -5.61 -8.62 8.94
C ALA A 189 -6.09 -9.07 10.35
N SER A 190 -6.35 -8.12 11.26
CA SER A 190 -6.79 -8.38 12.64
C SER A 190 -8.24 -7.98 12.91
N ASP A 191 -8.84 -7.15 12.05
CA ASP A 191 -10.16 -6.52 12.28
C ASP A 191 -11.07 -6.84 11.09
N PRO A 192 -11.99 -7.81 11.21
CA PRO A 192 -12.84 -8.27 10.10
C PRO A 192 -13.84 -7.21 9.61
N ASN A 193 -14.00 -6.11 10.36
CA ASN A 193 -14.96 -5.05 10.09
C ASN A 193 -14.29 -3.69 9.79
N TYR A 194 -12.98 -3.66 9.54
CA TYR A 194 -12.26 -2.42 9.26
C TYR A 194 -12.51 -1.92 7.84
N CYS A 195 -13.53 -1.06 7.66
CA CYS A 195 -13.89 -0.47 6.36
C CYS A 195 -12.78 0.36 5.70
N GLY A 196 -11.75 0.77 6.45
CA GLY A 196 -10.63 1.59 5.95
C GLY A 196 -9.58 0.82 5.15
N TRP A 197 -9.83 -0.41 4.71
CA TRP A 197 -8.85 -1.27 4.05
C TRP A 197 -8.48 -0.81 2.62
N LYS A 198 -9.34 -0.01 1.94
CA LYS A 198 -9.15 0.48 0.57
C LYS A 198 -8.10 1.60 0.47
N LYS A 199 -6.84 1.31 0.78
CA LYS A 199 -5.73 2.29 0.87
C LYS A 199 -4.92 2.45 -0.42
N GLY A 200 -5.12 1.57 -1.40
CA GLY A 200 -4.31 1.50 -2.62
C GLY A 200 -3.11 0.56 -2.50
N PHE A 201 -2.35 0.46 -3.59
CA PHE A 201 -1.22 -0.42 -3.70
C PHE A 201 0.09 0.34 -3.48
N LYS A 202 1.10 -0.35 -2.94
CA LYS A 202 2.46 0.18 -2.82
C LYS A 202 3.47 -0.86 -3.25
N ILE A 203 4.40 -0.48 -4.11
CA ILE A 203 5.62 -1.24 -4.40
C ILE A 203 6.78 -0.47 -3.78
N ARG A 204 7.56 -1.11 -2.90
CA ARG A 204 8.62 -0.47 -2.14
C ARG A 204 9.97 -1.08 -2.48
N PHE A 205 10.96 -0.21 -2.62
CA PHE A 205 12.36 -0.55 -2.83
C PHE A 205 13.19 0.21 -1.81
N LEU A 206 14.27 -0.38 -1.31
CA LEU A 206 15.27 0.44 -0.64
C LEU A 206 15.87 1.43 -1.64
N VAL A 207 16.23 2.62 -1.16
CA VAL A 207 16.71 3.71 -2.01
C VAL A 207 17.92 3.29 -2.85
N ARG A 208 18.92 2.63 -2.25
CA ARG A 208 20.09 2.16 -3.00
C ARG A 208 19.75 1.14 -4.10
N SER A 209 18.84 0.20 -3.82
CA SER A 209 18.40 -0.81 -4.80
C SER A 209 17.69 -0.18 -6.00
N PHE A 210 16.93 0.89 -5.74
CA PHE A 210 16.30 1.67 -6.80
C PHE A 210 17.36 2.42 -7.61
N LEU A 211 18.25 3.18 -6.96
CA LEU A 211 19.27 4.00 -7.63
C LEU A 211 20.33 3.19 -8.39
N ALA A 212 20.56 1.92 -8.01
CA ALA A 212 21.51 1.06 -8.71
C ALA A 212 21.09 0.73 -10.15
N ARG A 213 19.79 0.81 -10.46
CA ARG A 213 19.22 0.43 -11.77
C ARG A 213 18.36 1.49 -12.41
N HIS A 214 17.81 2.41 -11.62
CA HIS A 214 16.77 3.34 -12.06
C HIS A 214 17.06 4.77 -11.61
N SER A 215 16.42 5.71 -12.30
CA SER A 215 16.55 7.14 -12.03
C SER A 215 15.22 7.86 -12.17
N PHE A 216 15.15 9.08 -11.66
CA PHE A 216 14.09 10.04 -11.99
C PHE A 216 14.55 10.95 -13.11
N ALA A 217 13.64 11.36 -13.99
CA ALA A 217 13.94 12.41 -14.98
C ALA A 217 13.77 13.81 -14.36
N LEU A 218 12.88 13.94 -13.38
CA LEU A 218 12.65 15.20 -12.65
C LEU A 218 13.75 15.45 -11.62
N GLN A 219 14.42 16.58 -11.75
CA GLN A 219 15.53 16.97 -10.89
C GLN A 219 15.06 17.15 -9.44
N SER A 220 13.83 17.65 -9.25
CA SER A 220 13.19 17.76 -7.94
C SER A 220 13.16 16.44 -7.15
N LYS A 221 12.97 15.29 -7.82
CA LYS A 221 13.03 13.97 -7.17
C LYS A 221 14.46 13.45 -7.05
N SER A 222 15.29 13.65 -8.06
CA SER A 222 16.69 13.20 -8.07
C SER A 222 17.51 13.82 -6.93
N ILE A 223 17.35 15.12 -6.64
CA ILE A 223 18.05 15.78 -5.52
C ILE A 223 17.67 15.14 -4.18
N ASP A 224 16.39 14.83 -3.99
CA ASP A 224 15.87 14.31 -2.74
C ASP A 224 16.30 12.88 -2.47
N ILE A 225 16.22 12.03 -3.48
CA ILE A 225 16.57 10.62 -3.30
C ILE A 225 18.05 10.46 -2.95
N THR A 226 18.95 11.26 -3.53
CA THR A 226 20.38 11.27 -3.18
C THR A 226 20.61 11.67 -1.72
N LYS A 227 19.92 12.70 -1.21
CA LYS A 227 20.01 13.08 0.21
C LYS A 227 19.48 11.98 1.14
N ILE A 228 18.42 11.30 0.74
CA ILE A 228 17.84 10.21 1.53
C ILE A 228 18.77 8.99 1.52
N GLU A 229 19.44 8.71 0.40
CA GLU A 229 20.37 7.60 0.22
C GLU A 229 21.51 7.62 1.25
N GLU A 230 22.04 8.80 1.58
CA GLU A 230 23.12 8.99 2.57
C GLU A 230 22.77 8.39 3.93
N SER A 231 21.48 8.35 4.28
CA SER A 231 20.99 7.79 5.55
C SER A 231 20.82 6.27 5.54
N GLN A 232 20.86 5.62 4.37
CA GLN A 232 20.65 4.19 4.27
C GLN A 232 21.87 3.41 4.78
N LYS A 233 21.66 2.56 5.79
CA LYS A 233 22.66 1.62 6.32
C LYS A 233 22.23 0.17 6.21
N LYS A 234 20.95 -0.09 5.94
CA LYS A 234 20.43 -1.45 5.78
C LYS A 234 20.64 -1.97 4.37
N ASP A 235 21.03 -3.23 4.31
CA ASP A 235 21.18 -3.97 3.07
C ASP A 235 19.82 -4.39 2.48
N GLU A 236 19.90 -4.68 1.19
CA GLU A 236 18.80 -5.17 0.38
C GLU A 236 18.26 -6.51 0.88
N GLN A 237 17.01 -6.79 0.50
CA GLN A 237 16.47 -8.12 0.70
C GLN A 237 17.06 -9.09 -0.32
N ILE A 238 16.84 -10.38 -0.06
CA ILE A 238 17.09 -11.44 -1.04
C ILE A 238 16.04 -11.34 -2.16
N PRO A 239 16.39 -11.58 -3.44
CA PRO A 239 15.43 -11.62 -4.55
C PRO A 239 14.20 -12.49 -4.27
N CYS A 240 13.04 -12.12 -4.84
CA CYS A 240 11.74 -12.72 -4.50
C CYS A 240 11.71 -14.25 -4.66
N ASN A 241 12.28 -14.76 -5.75
CA ASN A 241 12.33 -16.20 -6.05
C ASN A 241 13.17 -17.01 -5.05
N LEU A 242 14.14 -16.38 -4.38
CA LEU A 242 15.01 -16.99 -3.38
C LEU A 242 14.59 -16.65 -1.93
N ARG A 243 13.50 -15.88 -1.78
CA ARG A 243 13.11 -15.32 -0.48
C ARG A 243 12.36 -16.35 0.36
N LYS A 244 12.94 -16.70 1.51
CA LYS A 244 12.24 -17.46 2.55
C LYS A 244 11.13 -16.63 3.16
N LEU A 245 9.95 -17.23 3.31
CA LEU A 245 8.80 -16.53 3.91
C LEU A 245 8.83 -16.70 5.43
N ARG A 246 8.80 -15.58 6.15
CA ARG A 246 8.63 -15.61 7.61
C ARG A 246 7.22 -16.06 7.94
N LYS A 247 7.06 -16.74 9.08
CA LYS A 247 5.74 -17.14 9.61
C LYS A 247 4.84 -15.90 9.71
N PRO A 248 3.72 -15.83 8.97
CA PRO A 248 2.81 -14.70 9.04
C PRO A 248 2.02 -14.74 10.35
N SER A 249 1.55 -13.59 10.79
CA SER A 249 0.50 -13.54 11.82
C SER A 249 -0.81 -14.07 11.23
N PRO A 250 -1.68 -14.71 12.03
CA PRO A 250 -2.98 -15.14 11.55
C PRO A 250 -3.80 -13.98 10.97
N VAL A 251 -4.66 -14.28 10.01
CA VAL A 251 -5.49 -13.31 9.30
C VAL A 251 -6.96 -13.60 9.57
N THR A 252 -7.73 -12.55 9.86
CA THR A 252 -9.17 -12.68 10.05
C THR A 252 -9.92 -12.79 8.72
N ILE A 253 -11.06 -13.49 8.73
CA ILE A 253 -11.98 -13.50 7.59
C ILE A 253 -12.73 -12.17 7.59
N HIS A 254 -12.38 -11.29 6.66
CA HIS A 254 -12.96 -9.95 6.59
C HIS A 254 -14.33 -9.97 5.89
N THR A 255 -15.26 -9.12 6.31
CA THR A 255 -16.61 -9.02 5.70
C THR A 255 -16.56 -8.67 4.21
N ASP A 256 -15.71 -7.72 3.84
CA ASP A 256 -15.45 -7.33 2.44
C ASP A 256 -14.54 -8.31 1.64
N GLN A 257 -14.27 -9.52 2.11
CA GLN A 257 -13.44 -10.49 1.38
C GLN A 257 -13.99 -10.82 -0.02
N ASN A 258 -15.31 -10.78 -0.19
CA ASN A 258 -16.01 -10.99 -1.45
C ASN A 258 -16.41 -9.69 -2.15
N SER A 259 -15.81 -8.56 -1.80
CA SER A 259 -16.19 -7.26 -2.36
C SER A 259 -16.05 -7.20 -3.88
N ASN A 260 -17.04 -6.58 -4.55
CA ASN A 260 -16.98 -6.26 -5.98
C ASN A 260 -15.87 -5.27 -6.35
N ASP A 261 -15.21 -4.68 -5.35
CA ASP A 261 -14.02 -3.86 -5.56
C ASP A 261 -12.73 -4.66 -5.75
N LEU A 262 -12.78 -5.98 -5.54
CA LEU A 262 -11.66 -6.88 -5.78
C LEU A 262 -11.82 -7.56 -7.15
N PRO A 263 -10.73 -7.74 -7.91
CA PRO A 263 -10.77 -8.51 -9.15
C PRO A 263 -11.02 -10.00 -8.83
N THR A 264 -11.56 -10.73 -9.80
CA THR A 264 -12.04 -12.11 -9.62
C THR A 264 -10.95 -13.07 -9.16
N GLU A 265 -9.70 -12.82 -9.52
CA GLU A 265 -8.56 -13.65 -9.18
C GLU A 265 -8.26 -13.65 -7.68
N VAL A 266 -8.59 -12.56 -6.96
CA VAL A 266 -8.29 -12.43 -5.51
C VAL A 266 -9.54 -12.33 -4.64
N ARG A 267 -10.71 -12.09 -5.25
CA ARG A 267 -11.98 -12.04 -4.55
C ARG A 267 -12.29 -13.38 -3.89
N ASN A 268 -12.83 -13.35 -2.67
CA ASN A 268 -13.24 -14.52 -1.91
C ASN A 268 -12.09 -15.53 -1.62
N LYS A 269 -10.83 -15.07 -1.56
CA LYS A 269 -9.65 -15.91 -1.25
C LYS A 269 -8.84 -15.31 -0.12
N ILE A 270 -8.33 -16.13 0.80
CA ILE A 270 -7.54 -15.66 1.95
C ILE A 270 -6.05 -15.62 1.60
N PHE A 271 -5.36 -14.54 1.96
CA PHE A 271 -3.94 -14.33 1.71
C PHE A 271 -3.18 -14.04 3.00
N PHE A 272 -2.12 -14.80 3.29
CA PHE A 272 -1.29 -14.61 4.48
C PHE A 272 -0.04 -13.75 4.24
N HIS A 273 0.38 -13.66 2.98
CA HIS A 273 1.58 -12.93 2.58
C HIS A 273 1.41 -12.29 1.20
N TYR A 274 2.08 -11.17 0.91
CA TYR A 274 1.90 -10.47 -0.37
C TYR A 274 2.30 -11.32 -1.59
N HIS A 275 3.26 -12.25 -1.42
CA HIS A 275 3.66 -13.19 -2.47
C HIS A 275 2.53 -14.12 -2.91
N HIS A 276 1.53 -14.39 -2.07
CA HIS A 276 0.36 -15.17 -2.49
C HIS A 276 -0.39 -14.44 -3.61
N PHE A 277 -0.55 -13.11 -3.50
CA PHE A 277 -1.14 -12.30 -4.57
C PHE A 277 -0.27 -12.36 -5.82
N CYS A 278 1.05 -12.22 -5.69
CA CYS A 278 1.96 -12.34 -6.82
C CYS A 278 1.80 -13.68 -7.56
N ALA A 279 1.74 -14.79 -6.81
CA ALA A 279 1.55 -16.12 -7.40
C ALA A 279 0.19 -16.26 -8.10
N VAL A 280 -0.89 -15.86 -7.44
CA VAL A 280 -2.27 -15.97 -7.98
C VAL A 280 -2.46 -15.13 -9.24
N ILE A 281 -1.80 -13.97 -9.32
CA ILE A 281 -1.87 -13.08 -10.50
C ILE A 281 -0.86 -13.51 -11.60
N GLY A 282 0.05 -14.45 -11.33
CA GLY A 282 0.95 -15.04 -12.33
C GLY A 282 2.35 -14.40 -12.42
N CYS A 283 2.90 -13.91 -11.32
CA CYS A 283 4.28 -13.42 -11.28
C CYS A 283 5.30 -14.57 -11.44
N SER A 284 6.19 -14.47 -12.43
CA SER A 284 7.28 -15.44 -12.66
C SER A 284 8.31 -15.52 -11.53
N HIS A 285 8.42 -14.47 -10.71
CA HIS A 285 9.37 -14.37 -9.60
C HIS A 285 8.78 -14.73 -8.23
N ALA A 286 7.52 -15.16 -8.18
CA ALA A 286 6.91 -15.53 -6.91
C ALA A 286 7.60 -16.79 -6.34
N PRO A 287 7.95 -16.83 -5.03
CA PRO A 287 8.55 -18.01 -4.41
C PRO A 287 7.50 -19.10 -4.15
N ILE A 288 7.08 -19.79 -5.21
CA ILE A 288 5.95 -20.75 -5.19
C ILE A 288 6.13 -21.84 -4.13
N GLU A 289 7.32 -22.41 -4.00
CA GLU A 289 7.57 -23.48 -3.03
C GLU A 289 7.47 -23.00 -1.58
N GLU A 290 7.89 -21.77 -1.28
CA GLU A 290 7.73 -21.20 0.06
C GLU A 290 6.26 -20.84 0.35
N ILE A 291 5.51 -20.44 -0.67
CA ILE A 291 4.07 -20.19 -0.55
C ILE A 291 3.32 -21.49 -0.24
N LYS A 292 3.63 -22.59 -0.94
CA LYS A 292 3.02 -23.91 -0.69
C LYS A 292 3.19 -24.34 0.77
N LYS A 293 4.39 -24.20 1.33
CA LYS A 293 4.67 -24.49 2.75
C LYS A 293 3.76 -23.71 3.71
N LEU A 294 3.41 -22.46 3.41
CA LEU A 294 2.47 -21.69 4.22
C LEU A 294 1.03 -22.21 4.07
N VAL A 295 0.63 -22.60 2.86
CA VAL A 295 -0.71 -23.13 2.56
C VAL A 295 -0.94 -24.50 3.20
N ASP A 296 0.11 -25.32 3.31
CA ASP A 296 0.06 -26.64 3.96
C ASP A 296 -0.25 -26.54 5.47
N HIS A 297 -0.03 -25.37 6.08
CA HIS A 297 -0.32 -25.07 7.49
C HIS A 297 -1.34 -23.94 7.67
N LYS A 298 -2.21 -23.73 6.67
CA LYS A 298 -3.17 -22.60 6.60
C LYS A 298 -4.06 -22.47 7.83
N GLU A 299 -4.42 -23.57 8.48
CA GLU A 299 -5.30 -23.60 9.64
C GLU A 299 -4.70 -22.79 10.80
N SER A 300 -3.36 -22.79 10.93
CA SER A 300 -2.65 -22.01 11.95
C SER A 300 -2.58 -20.50 11.65
N PHE A 301 -3.04 -20.08 10.48
CA PHE A 301 -2.97 -18.71 9.99
C PHE A 301 -4.35 -18.08 9.73
N ILE A 302 -5.43 -18.76 10.06
CA ILE A 302 -6.79 -18.24 9.91
C ILE A 302 -7.37 -18.00 11.31
N SER A 303 -7.94 -16.83 11.51
CA SER A 303 -8.71 -16.50 12.70
C SER A 303 -10.15 -16.23 12.29
N PHE A 304 -11.11 -17.01 12.79
CA PHE A 304 -12.53 -16.79 12.52
C PHE A 304 -13.07 -15.55 13.23
N TYR A 305 -12.46 -15.21 14.37
CA TYR A 305 -12.81 -14.05 15.17
C TYR A 305 -11.83 -12.89 15.00
N PRO A 306 -12.24 -11.64 15.33
CA PRO A 306 -11.31 -10.54 15.48
C PRO A 306 -10.12 -10.93 16.35
N ARG A 307 -8.92 -10.53 15.92
CA ARG A 307 -7.73 -10.57 16.79
C ARG A 307 -7.51 -9.25 17.49
N LEU A 308 -7.88 -8.16 16.84
CA LEU A 308 -7.84 -6.83 17.42
C LEU A 308 -8.76 -5.91 16.63
N SER A 309 -9.96 -5.69 17.15
CA SER A 309 -10.87 -4.64 16.68
C SER A 309 -11.06 -3.62 17.78
N LYS A 310 -10.86 -2.33 17.45
CA LYS A 310 -10.99 -1.21 18.40
C LYS A 310 -12.26 -0.43 18.10
N GLY A 311 -13.03 -0.10 19.11
CA GLY A 311 -14.32 0.53 18.95
C GLY A 311 -14.86 1.16 20.23
N ASN A 312 -16.13 1.50 20.21
CA ASN A 312 -16.83 1.87 21.44
C ASN A 312 -17.36 0.62 22.15
N LYS A 313 -17.75 0.78 23.43
CA LYS A 313 -18.20 -0.35 24.26
C LYS A 313 -19.42 -1.05 23.68
N GLU A 314 -20.44 -0.28 23.32
CA GLU A 314 -21.71 -0.80 22.80
C GLU A 314 -21.52 -1.65 21.54
N LEU A 315 -20.75 -1.15 20.56
CA LEU A 315 -20.47 -1.86 19.31
C LEU A 315 -19.82 -3.22 19.57
N LEU A 316 -18.76 -3.25 20.38
CA LEU A 316 -18.02 -4.49 20.63
C LEU A 316 -18.79 -5.43 21.55
N TYR A 317 -19.62 -4.91 22.45
CA TYR A 317 -20.52 -5.71 23.26
C TYR A 317 -21.62 -6.38 22.42
N ASN A 318 -22.18 -5.67 21.45
CA ASN A 318 -23.12 -6.25 20.49
C ASN A 318 -22.41 -7.31 19.61
N GLN A 319 -21.16 -7.08 19.23
CA GLN A 319 -20.38 -8.04 18.47
C GLN A 319 -20.14 -9.35 19.24
N ILE A 320 -19.75 -9.29 20.53
CA ILE A 320 -19.56 -10.50 21.34
C ILE A 320 -20.88 -11.23 21.60
N LYS A 321 -22.01 -10.51 21.75
CA LYS A 321 -23.34 -11.12 21.82
C LYS A 321 -23.70 -11.90 20.56
N MET A 322 -23.47 -11.33 19.38
CA MET A 322 -23.71 -12.03 18.12
C MET A 322 -22.87 -13.31 18.00
N ILE A 323 -21.59 -13.25 18.40
CA ILE A 323 -20.71 -14.43 18.43
C ILE A 323 -21.24 -15.48 19.41
N LYS A 324 -21.67 -15.06 20.60
CA LYS A 324 -22.30 -15.95 21.58
C LYS A 324 -23.53 -16.64 21.01
N GLU A 325 -24.44 -15.88 20.39
CA GLU A 325 -25.70 -16.41 19.86
C GLU A 325 -25.47 -17.38 18.70
N THR A 326 -24.46 -17.14 17.87
CA THR A 326 -24.19 -17.93 16.66
C THR A 326 -23.35 -19.17 16.96
N ASP A 327 -22.26 -19.01 17.72
CA ASP A 327 -21.21 -20.03 17.83
C ASP A 327 -21.14 -20.67 19.23
N PHE A 328 -21.70 -20.02 20.26
CA PHE A 328 -21.66 -20.50 21.65
C PHE A 328 -23.02 -20.36 22.37
N PRO A 329 -24.13 -20.88 21.80
CA PRO A 329 -25.49 -20.56 22.26
C PRO A 329 -25.76 -20.96 23.71
N GLU A 330 -25.12 -22.03 24.19
CA GLU A 330 -25.28 -22.60 25.53
C GLU A 330 -24.43 -21.92 26.61
N MET A 331 -23.50 -21.04 26.23
CA MET A 331 -22.59 -20.37 27.17
C MET A 331 -23.13 -19.00 27.60
N GLU A 332 -22.88 -18.59 28.83
CA GLU A 332 -23.23 -17.25 29.30
C GLU A 332 -22.10 -16.24 29.07
N ILE A 333 -22.46 -14.96 28.94
CA ILE A 333 -21.47 -13.88 28.95
C ILE A 333 -21.06 -13.63 30.41
N ASN A 334 -19.75 -13.70 30.67
CA ASN A 334 -19.17 -13.41 31.97
C ASN A 334 -18.40 -12.09 31.93
N ILE A 335 -18.44 -11.34 33.04
CA ILE A 335 -17.67 -10.11 33.21
C ILE A 335 -16.79 -10.29 34.44
N GLN A 336 -15.50 -10.12 34.26
CA GLN A 336 -14.51 -10.15 35.32
C GLN A 336 -13.72 -8.84 35.33
N LYS A 337 -13.23 -8.47 36.52
CA LYS A 337 -12.36 -7.31 36.70
C LYS A 337 -10.94 -7.78 36.94
N SER A 338 -9.98 -7.11 36.30
CA SER A 338 -8.57 -7.33 36.56
C SER A 338 -7.78 -6.03 36.35
N ILE A 339 -6.70 -5.87 37.10
CA ILE A 339 -5.72 -4.81 36.82
C ILE A 339 -4.87 -5.19 35.60
N VAL A 340 -4.42 -4.18 34.85
CA VAL A 340 -3.60 -4.34 33.64
C VAL A 340 -2.36 -5.22 33.89
N LYS A 341 -1.68 -5.03 35.02
CA LYS A 341 -0.49 -5.82 35.39
C LYS A 341 -0.76 -7.32 35.46
N ASN A 342 -1.94 -7.73 35.92
CA ASN A 342 -2.31 -9.14 36.02
C ASN A 342 -2.69 -9.69 34.63
N ILE A 343 -3.35 -8.88 33.79
CA ILE A 343 -3.70 -9.25 32.41
C ILE A 343 -2.43 -9.57 31.62
N LEU A 344 -1.43 -8.69 31.67
CA LEU A 344 -0.17 -8.85 30.93
C LEU A 344 0.73 -9.99 31.44
N LYS A 345 0.45 -10.52 32.64
CA LYS A 345 1.17 -11.66 33.23
C LYS A 345 0.39 -12.97 33.14
N ASN A 346 -0.87 -12.94 32.70
CA ASN A 346 -1.72 -14.12 32.67
C ASN A 346 -1.36 -14.99 31.46
N GLU A 347 -0.84 -16.18 31.73
CA GLU A 347 -0.42 -17.12 30.69
C GLU A 347 -1.56 -17.59 29.79
N GLN A 348 -2.80 -17.66 30.30
CA GLN A 348 -3.99 -18.02 29.50
C GLN A 348 -4.30 -16.97 28.43
N LEU A 349 -3.82 -15.75 28.59
CA LEU A 349 -4.03 -14.66 27.65
C LEU A 349 -2.91 -14.55 26.60
N ASN A 350 -1.86 -15.37 26.69
CA ASN A 350 -0.73 -15.32 25.77
C ASN A 350 -1.11 -15.61 24.31
N ASP A 351 -2.15 -16.42 24.10
CA ASP A 351 -2.65 -16.77 22.77
C ASP A 351 -3.48 -15.64 22.13
N PHE A 352 -3.92 -14.66 22.93
CA PHE A 352 -4.68 -13.50 22.46
C PHE A 352 -3.74 -12.41 21.94
N LEU A 353 -3.59 -12.37 20.63
CA LEU A 353 -2.71 -11.40 19.97
C LEU A 353 -3.25 -9.96 20.10
N GLY A 354 -2.39 -9.00 20.44
CA GLY A 354 -2.72 -7.58 20.36
C GLY A 354 -3.29 -6.95 21.63
N ILE A 355 -3.34 -7.67 22.76
CA ILE A 355 -3.76 -7.16 24.07
C ILE A 355 -3.02 -5.88 24.45
N GLU A 356 -1.68 -5.85 24.39
CA GLU A 356 -0.90 -4.65 24.70
C GLU A 356 -1.34 -3.43 23.86
N GLN A 357 -1.58 -3.66 22.57
CA GLN A 357 -2.00 -2.62 21.64
C GLN A 357 -3.45 -2.17 21.87
N GLY A 358 -4.28 -3.06 22.42
CA GLY A 358 -5.64 -2.79 22.89
C GLY A 358 -5.64 -1.96 24.18
N ILE A 359 -4.86 -2.36 25.17
CA ILE A 359 -4.68 -1.64 26.45
C ILE A 359 -4.16 -0.23 26.19
N ALA A 360 -3.12 -0.08 25.37
CA ALA A 360 -2.62 1.23 24.99
C ALA A 360 -3.69 2.10 24.29
N TYR A 361 -4.63 1.50 23.56
CA TYR A 361 -5.76 2.23 22.97
C TYR A 361 -6.80 2.67 24.03
N LEU A 362 -7.09 1.82 25.03
CA LEU A 362 -8.00 2.14 26.12
C LEU A 362 -7.51 3.34 26.95
N PHE A 363 -6.21 3.38 27.26
CA PHE A 363 -5.63 4.35 28.21
C PHE A 363 -4.91 5.54 27.56
N ALA A 364 -4.79 5.59 26.23
CA ALA A 364 -4.17 6.74 25.58
C ALA A 364 -4.94 8.04 25.81
N ALA A 365 -4.25 9.10 26.21
CA ALA A 365 -4.85 10.42 26.39
C ALA A 365 -5.47 10.98 25.10
N LYS A 366 -4.81 10.75 23.95
CA LYS A 366 -5.26 11.20 22.63
C LYS A 366 -5.15 10.08 21.60
N LEU A 367 -6.05 10.12 20.63
CA LEU A 367 -6.10 9.19 19.51
C LEU A 367 -6.03 9.94 18.18
N LYS A 368 -5.44 9.30 17.17
CA LYS A 368 -5.56 9.67 15.76
C LYS A 368 -6.32 8.56 15.03
N GLY A 369 -7.64 8.70 14.94
CA GLY A 369 -8.53 7.59 14.56
C GLY A 369 -8.52 6.50 15.64
N LYS A 370 -8.26 5.24 15.28
CA LYS A 370 -8.14 4.10 16.22
C LYS A 370 -6.73 3.90 16.80
N ARG A 371 -5.78 4.80 16.53
CA ARG A 371 -4.37 4.67 16.94
C ARG A 371 -4.05 5.61 18.09
N HIS A 372 -3.41 5.10 19.15
CA HIS A 372 -2.86 5.92 20.22
C HIS A 372 -1.74 6.84 19.73
N THR A 373 -1.64 8.03 20.31
CA THR A 373 -0.50 8.93 20.10
C THR A 373 0.51 8.77 21.23
N GLY A 374 1.81 8.77 20.91
CA GLY A 374 2.88 8.54 21.89
C GLY A 374 3.42 7.11 21.87
N ASN A 375 4.42 6.85 22.70
CA ASN A 375 5.04 5.54 22.86
C ASN A 375 4.06 4.59 23.57
N MET A 376 3.88 3.39 23.01
CA MET A 376 2.97 2.37 23.57
C MET A 376 3.40 1.92 24.96
N LYS A 377 4.71 1.73 25.16
CA LYS A 377 5.28 1.26 26.42
C LYS A 377 5.01 2.26 27.55
N ASP A 378 5.27 3.55 27.30
CA ASP A 378 5.02 4.61 28.28
C ASP A 378 3.54 4.73 28.66
N ILE A 379 2.62 4.39 27.76
CA ILE A 379 1.18 4.36 28.06
C ILE A 379 0.86 3.17 28.98
N ILE A 380 1.37 1.98 28.62
CA ILE A 380 1.14 0.75 29.38
C ILE A 380 1.74 0.85 30.78
N ASP A 381 2.97 1.33 30.91
CA ASP A 381 3.67 1.49 32.19
C ASP A 381 2.90 2.41 33.16
N LYS A 382 2.17 3.40 32.64
CA LYS A 382 1.36 4.33 33.44
C LYS A 382 0.03 3.76 33.90
N CYS A 383 -0.50 2.75 33.22
CA CYS A 383 -1.82 2.18 33.51
C CYS A 383 -1.74 0.78 34.14
N MET A 384 -0.57 0.34 34.62
CA MET A 384 -0.37 -1.01 35.15
C MET A 384 -1.31 -1.37 36.30
N ASP A 385 -1.64 -0.41 37.15
CA ASP A 385 -2.50 -0.59 38.31
C ASP A 385 -3.96 -0.19 38.04
N ASP A 386 -4.28 0.25 36.81
CA ASP A 386 -5.66 0.58 36.42
C ASP A 386 -6.48 -0.69 36.17
N GLU A 387 -7.78 -0.62 36.52
CA GLU A 387 -8.74 -1.70 36.30
C GLU A 387 -9.29 -1.72 34.88
N VAL A 388 -9.49 -2.94 34.37
CA VAL A 388 -10.14 -3.25 33.09
C VAL A 388 -11.19 -4.33 33.31
N ASP A 389 -12.37 -4.12 32.73
CA ASP A 389 -13.40 -5.15 32.63
C ASP A 389 -13.08 -6.04 31.43
N ILE A 390 -13.05 -7.35 31.65
CA ILE A 390 -12.85 -8.37 30.62
C ILE A 390 -14.17 -9.13 30.49
N ILE A 391 -14.74 -9.08 29.30
CA ILE A 391 -16.00 -9.71 28.96
C ILE A 391 -15.68 -10.92 28.10
N SER A 392 -16.09 -12.11 28.54
CA SER A 392 -15.85 -13.39 27.85
C SER A 392 -17.17 -14.13 27.62
N ILE A 393 -17.15 -15.09 26.69
CA ILE A 393 -18.21 -16.09 26.57
C ILE A 393 -17.71 -17.32 27.33
N GLY A 394 -18.46 -17.75 28.35
CA GLY A 394 -17.99 -18.76 29.31
C GLY A 394 -16.90 -18.23 30.25
N LYS A 395 -16.32 -19.15 31.04
CA LYS A 395 -15.44 -18.83 32.18
C LYS A 395 -13.93 -19.02 31.92
N ASN A 396 -13.54 -19.64 30.80
CA ASN A 396 -12.17 -20.12 30.58
C ASN A 396 -11.37 -19.39 29.47
N PHE A 397 -11.84 -18.23 29.01
CA PHE A 397 -11.23 -17.50 27.87
C PHE A 397 -11.04 -18.36 26.61
N GLU A 398 -12.00 -19.23 26.32
CA GLU A 398 -12.02 -20.07 25.11
C GLU A 398 -12.67 -19.34 23.92
N SER A 399 -13.07 -18.08 24.11
CA SER A 399 -13.75 -17.23 23.15
C SER A 399 -13.02 -15.91 22.95
N PRO A 400 -13.38 -15.11 21.94
CA PRO A 400 -12.97 -13.70 21.87
C PRO A 400 -13.29 -12.95 23.17
N LEU A 401 -12.44 -12.00 23.53
CA LEU A 401 -12.52 -11.26 24.79
C LEU A 401 -12.70 -9.78 24.51
N VAL A 402 -13.73 -9.16 25.08
CA VAL A 402 -13.88 -7.70 25.00
C VAL A 402 -13.31 -7.07 26.25
N PHE A 403 -12.38 -6.14 26.08
CA PHE A 403 -11.78 -5.37 27.16
C PHE A 403 -12.32 -3.94 27.15
N THR A 404 -12.73 -3.44 28.31
CA THR A 404 -13.23 -2.07 28.48
C THR A 404 -12.68 -1.43 29.75
N ASN A 405 -12.64 -0.10 29.82
CA ASN A 405 -12.32 0.61 31.06
C ASN A 405 -13.44 1.58 31.45
N ASN A 406 -13.48 2.01 32.71
CA ASN A 406 -14.54 2.88 33.20
C ASN A 406 -14.30 4.37 32.91
N SER A 407 -13.12 4.75 32.42
CA SER A 407 -12.75 6.15 32.22
C SER A 407 -13.25 6.74 30.90
N ASN A 408 -13.63 5.91 29.93
CA ASN A 408 -14.12 6.37 28.64
C ASN A 408 -15.01 5.34 27.94
N ASN A 409 -15.56 5.68 26.77
CA ASN A 409 -16.40 4.79 25.98
C ASN A 409 -15.59 3.95 24.96
N ARG A 410 -14.37 3.53 25.27
CA ARG A 410 -13.55 2.70 24.36
C ARG A 410 -13.57 1.24 24.80
N ALA A 411 -13.47 0.38 23.81
CA ALA A 411 -13.32 -1.05 23.99
C ALA A 411 -12.41 -1.63 22.89
N PHE A 412 -11.83 -2.80 23.14
CA PHE A 412 -11.27 -3.63 22.10
C PHE A 412 -11.68 -5.09 22.26
N ILE A 413 -11.71 -5.84 21.16
CA ILE A 413 -11.95 -7.28 21.08
C ILE A 413 -10.79 -7.98 20.39
#